data_AF-A0A165TNY5-F1
#
_entry.id   AF-A0A165TNY5-F1
#
_cell.length_a   1.000
_cell.length_b   1.000
_cell.length_c   1.000
_cell.angle_alpha   90.00
_cell.angle_beta   90.00
_cell.angle_gamma   90.00
#
_symmetry.space_group_name_H-M   'P 1'
#
loop_
_entity.id
_entity.type
_entity.pdbx_description
1 polymer ?
#
loop_
_entity_poly.entity_id
_entity_poly.type
_entity_poly.pdbx_seq_one_letter_code
_entity_poly.pdbx_strand_id
1 'polypeptide(L)'
;MTDRERLNNALRLYDSELSSFKVNESEVKSQVREKAALEGRIKEWKEDIANFTAQLKELDVKIADAQAPIEQLEREWHDVQRELNAKIAQAQKTSQDINMSCDKLDTTTKAVDRYVKEKRGRRLKECNEKIEQLEEQIKDLSTELDQVRESIRLIDKEISESAASMSNLRENLRIRRLRQDIAGTQAEIHAIDLEEAAKAKRIFEEKYNIEKQKETQLQSSYAHIGGEISSLQAQLETLQSDMQDFENIAKKYRDQLIRVKMSDMANTDLEKYAKALESAIMKYHTLKMEEVNDTMRHLWNKTYQGTDIDGIKIRSDVEGGVSKRSYNYRVVMTKDNVEMDMRGRCSAGQKMLASIIIRLALADSFGQNCGILALDEPTNALDTENIDALAASLVDIINERKTSSNFQLIIITHDENFLRKLGQSDVMEYYWRVLRDSRQKSVIERHRFG
;
A
#
# COMPACT_ATOMS: atom_id res chain seq x y z
N MET A 1 -92.10 -23.66 72.24
CA MET A 1 -91.46 -23.52 70.92
C MET A 1 -89.96 -23.47 71.12
N THR A 2 -89.12 -24.37 70.64
CA THR A 2 -89.16 -25.83 70.58
C THR A 2 -87.72 -26.22 70.26
N ASP A 3 -87.04 -26.98 71.13
CA ASP A 3 -85.65 -27.44 70.88
C ASP A 3 -85.47 -28.14 69.53
N ARG A 4 -86.57 -28.66 68.99
CA ARG A 4 -86.71 -29.21 67.63
C ARG A 4 -86.36 -28.22 66.51
N GLU A 5 -86.62 -26.92 66.66
CA GLU A 5 -86.28 -25.90 65.66
C GLU A 5 -84.80 -25.52 65.70
N ARG A 6 -84.17 -25.53 66.89
CA ARG A 6 -82.71 -25.37 67.02
C ARG A 6 -81.97 -26.56 66.40
N LEU A 7 -82.42 -27.79 66.67
CA LEU A 7 -81.83 -28.99 66.09
C LEU A 7 -81.98 -29.04 64.56
N ASN A 8 -83.14 -28.65 64.02
CA ASN A 8 -83.36 -28.57 62.58
C ASN A 8 -82.53 -27.48 61.90
N ASN A 9 -82.31 -26.34 62.55
CA ASN A 9 -81.42 -25.30 62.01
C ASN A 9 -79.96 -25.74 62.06
N ALA A 10 -79.52 -26.43 63.12
CA ALA A 10 -78.18 -27.02 63.18
C ALA A 10 -77.99 -28.12 62.12
N LEU A 11 -78.98 -28.97 61.89
CA LEU A 11 -78.98 -29.98 60.82
C LEU A 11 -78.89 -29.35 59.42
N ARG A 12 -79.63 -28.27 59.16
CA ARG A 12 -79.53 -27.53 57.89
C ARG A 12 -78.17 -26.85 57.71
N LEU A 13 -77.58 -26.34 58.79
CA LEU A 13 -76.25 -25.76 58.76
C LEU A 13 -75.21 -26.83 58.44
N TYR A 14 -75.26 -27.98 59.14
CA TYR A 14 -74.40 -29.12 58.90
C TYR A 14 -74.58 -29.73 57.51
N ASP A 15 -75.81 -29.79 56.96
CA ASP A 15 -76.04 -30.23 55.58
C ASP A 15 -75.46 -29.24 54.57
N SER A 16 -75.54 -27.92 54.84
CA SER A 16 -74.93 -26.90 53.98
C SER A 16 -73.40 -26.96 54.01
N GLU A 17 -72.82 -27.21 55.20
CA GLU A 17 -71.39 -27.44 55.39
C GLU A 17 -70.95 -28.74 54.72
N LEU A 18 -71.73 -29.81 54.84
CA LEU A 18 -71.42 -31.09 54.21
C LEU A 18 -71.55 -31.01 52.68
N SER A 19 -72.48 -30.21 52.15
CA SER A 19 -72.57 -29.91 50.72
C SER A 19 -71.41 -29.05 50.24
N SER A 20 -70.98 -28.05 51.00
CA SER A 20 -69.82 -27.22 50.62
C SER A 20 -68.50 -28.02 50.71
N PHE A 21 -68.36 -28.90 51.71
CA PHE A 21 -67.23 -29.82 51.81
C PHE A 21 -67.20 -30.83 50.65
N LYS A 22 -68.35 -31.34 50.19
CA LYS A 22 -68.40 -32.22 49.00
C LYS A 22 -68.02 -31.50 47.71
N VAL A 23 -68.43 -30.24 47.54
CA VAL A 23 -68.02 -29.43 46.38
C VAL A 23 -66.51 -29.18 46.42
N ASN A 24 -65.97 -28.76 47.57
CA ASN A 24 -64.53 -28.60 47.77
C ASN A 24 -63.77 -29.91 47.54
N GLU A 25 -64.29 -31.05 48.00
CA GLU A 25 -63.68 -32.36 47.75
C GLU A 25 -63.64 -32.70 46.25
N SER A 26 -64.72 -32.38 45.50
CA SER A 26 -64.77 -32.58 44.05
C SER A 26 -63.80 -31.66 43.30
N GLU A 27 -63.65 -30.42 43.75
CA GLU A 27 -62.76 -29.42 43.18
C GLU A 27 -61.28 -29.78 43.43
N VAL A 28 -60.95 -30.19 44.65
CA VAL A 28 -59.62 -30.72 45.00
C VAL A 28 -59.31 -31.99 44.20
N LYS A 29 -60.27 -32.91 44.02
CA LYS A 29 -60.07 -34.09 43.16
C LYS A 29 -59.84 -33.72 41.69
N SER A 30 -60.51 -32.68 41.17
CA SER A 30 -60.27 -32.17 39.82
C SER A 30 -58.86 -31.59 39.70
N GLN A 31 -58.44 -30.75 40.64
CA GLN A 31 -57.10 -30.16 40.68
C GLN A 31 -56.00 -31.23 40.80
N VAL A 32 -56.23 -32.31 41.56
CA VAL A 32 -55.29 -33.43 41.66
C VAL A 32 -55.16 -34.18 40.33
N ARG A 33 -56.27 -34.39 39.59
CA ARG A 33 -56.20 -35.00 38.25
C ARG A 33 -55.48 -34.10 37.25
N GLU A 34 -55.73 -32.80 37.31
CA GLU A 34 -55.08 -31.82 36.43
C GLU A 34 -53.58 -31.72 36.73
N LYS A 35 -53.20 -31.73 38.01
CA LYS A 35 -51.80 -31.83 38.44
C LYS A 35 -51.13 -33.10 37.92
N ALA A 36 -51.79 -34.26 38.04
CA ALA A 36 -51.25 -35.51 37.52
C ALA A 36 -51.07 -35.51 35.99
N ALA A 37 -52.00 -34.89 35.26
CA ALA A 37 -51.89 -34.72 33.80
C ALA A 37 -50.75 -33.77 33.41
N LEU A 38 -50.56 -32.68 34.16
CA LEU A 38 -49.44 -31.75 33.97
C LEU A 38 -48.09 -32.40 34.31
N GLU A 39 -48.02 -33.20 35.38
CA GLU A 39 -46.82 -33.98 35.72
C GLU A 39 -46.46 -34.99 34.62
N GLY A 40 -47.46 -35.62 34.01
CA GLY A 40 -47.28 -36.48 32.83
C GLY A 40 -46.67 -35.74 31.65
N ARG A 41 -47.24 -34.58 31.28
CA ARG A 41 -46.71 -33.72 30.19
C ARG A 41 -45.32 -33.20 30.47
N ILE A 42 -45.01 -32.83 31.72
CA ILE A 42 -43.65 -32.41 32.11
C ILE A 42 -42.66 -33.56 31.91
N LYS A 43 -43.08 -34.80 32.16
CA LYS A 43 -42.23 -35.97 31.99
C LYS A 43 -41.96 -36.27 30.51
N GLU A 44 -43.01 -36.22 29.67
CA GLU A 44 -42.87 -36.34 28.22
C GLU A 44 -41.95 -35.24 27.66
N TRP A 45 -42.17 -33.98 28.04
CA TRP A 45 -41.31 -32.88 27.60
C TRP A 45 -39.86 -33.00 28.06
N LYS A 46 -39.61 -33.58 29.24
CA LYS A 46 -38.24 -33.86 29.69
C LYS A 46 -37.57 -34.94 28.84
N GLU A 47 -38.31 -35.97 28.45
CA GLU A 47 -37.80 -37.02 27.54
C GLU A 47 -37.55 -36.46 26.13
N ASP A 48 -38.44 -35.62 25.62
CA ASP A 48 -38.25 -34.93 24.34
C ASP A 48 -37.03 -34.00 24.36
N ILE A 49 -36.86 -33.21 25.43
CA ILE A 49 -35.69 -32.34 25.61
C ILE A 49 -34.40 -33.17 25.61
N ALA A 50 -34.39 -34.33 26.30
CA ALA A 50 -33.23 -35.22 26.34
C ALA A 50 -32.91 -35.80 24.95
N ASN A 51 -33.93 -36.21 24.20
CA ASN A 51 -33.76 -36.68 22.82
C ASN A 51 -33.23 -35.57 21.90
N PHE A 52 -33.80 -34.37 21.96
CA PHE A 52 -33.33 -33.24 21.15
C PHE A 52 -31.91 -32.80 21.53
N THR A 53 -31.51 -32.87 22.80
CA THR A 53 -30.12 -32.58 23.19
C THR A 53 -29.15 -33.66 22.72
N ALA A 54 -29.55 -34.93 22.68
CA ALA A 54 -28.75 -36.00 22.10
C ALA A 54 -28.57 -35.81 20.58
N GLN A 55 -29.64 -35.47 19.86
CA GLN A 55 -29.59 -35.16 18.43
C GLN A 55 -28.73 -33.94 18.12
N LEU A 56 -28.80 -32.88 18.94
CA LEU A 56 -27.94 -31.70 18.81
C LEU A 56 -26.46 -32.06 18.95
N LYS A 57 -26.09 -32.86 19.95
CA LYS A 57 -24.70 -33.32 20.12
C LYS A 57 -24.22 -34.14 18.92
N GLU A 58 -25.06 -35.01 18.37
CA GLU A 58 -24.71 -35.79 17.18
C GLU A 58 -24.52 -34.89 15.95
N LEU A 59 -25.35 -33.84 15.81
CA LEU A 59 -25.22 -32.84 14.75
C LEU A 59 -23.97 -31.99 14.92
N ASP A 60 -23.62 -31.58 16.15
CA ASP A 60 -22.40 -30.81 16.43
C ASP A 60 -21.14 -31.59 16.05
N VAL A 61 -21.09 -32.89 16.33
CA VAL A 61 -19.99 -33.76 15.90
C VAL A 61 -19.92 -33.84 14.37
N LYS A 62 -21.07 -34.00 13.69
CA LYS A 62 -21.12 -34.00 12.21
C LYS A 62 -20.69 -32.66 11.61
N ILE A 63 -21.00 -31.55 12.26
CA ILE A 63 -20.56 -30.20 11.83
C ILE A 63 -19.05 -30.05 12.00
N ALA A 64 -18.49 -30.49 13.12
CA ALA A 64 -17.05 -30.44 13.37
C ALA A 64 -16.27 -31.33 12.39
N ASP A 65 -16.75 -32.54 12.14
CA ASP A 65 -16.16 -33.47 11.15
C ASP A 65 -16.23 -32.91 9.72
N ALA A 66 -17.26 -32.12 9.40
CA ALA A 66 -17.39 -31.45 8.11
C ALA A 66 -16.55 -30.17 7.99
N GLN A 67 -16.20 -29.50 9.10
CA GLN A 67 -15.37 -28.29 9.08
C GLN A 67 -13.92 -28.57 8.69
N ALA A 68 -13.32 -29.65 9.18
CA ALA A 68 -11.95 -30.02 8.83
C ALA A 68 -11.69 -30.16 7.31
N PRO A 69 -12.50 -30.89 6.52
CA PRO A 69 -12.33 -30.96 5.08
C PRO A 69 -12.66 -29.63 4.36
N ILE A 70 -13.56 -28.81 4.90
CA ILE A 70 -13.84 -27.46 4.36
C ILE A 70 -12.61 -26.57 4.52
N GLU A 71 -11.99 -26.53 5.70
CA GLU A 71 -10.76 -25.76 5.92
C GLU A 71 -9.62 -26.25 5.04
N GLN A 72 -9.53 -27.56 4.79
CA GLN A 72 -8.52 -28.11 3.89
C GLN A 72 -8.76 -27.67 2.43
N LEU A 73 -10.01 -27.74 1.96
CA LEU A 73 -10.41 -27.25 0.63
C LEU A 73 -10.19 -25.74 0.47
N GLU A 74 -10.43 -24.95 1.52
CA GLU A 74 -10.16 -23.51 1.52
C GLU A 74 -8.67 -23.20 1.39
N ARG A 75 -7.80 -23.96 2.07
CA ARG A 75 -6.34 -23.83 1.92
C ARG A 75 -5.90 -24.20 0.50
N GLU A 76 -6.39 -25.33 -0.02
CA GLU A 76 -6.10 -25.76 -1.40
C GLU A 76 -6.57 -24.72 -2.42
N TRP A 77 -7.76 -24.15 -2.23
CA TRP A 77 -8.29 -23.08 -3.07
C TRP A 77 -7.42 -21.82 -3.02
N HIS A 78 -6.97 -21.40 -1.83
CA HIS A 78 -6.06 -20.26 -1.68
C HIS A 78 -4.70 -20.49 -2.35
N ASP A 79 -4.18 -21.71 -2.31
CA ASP A 79 -2.92 -22.08 -2.97
C ASP A 79 -3.07 -22.07 -4.50
N VAL A 80 -4.14 -22.69 -5.02
CA VAL A 80 -4.46 -22.65 -6.45
C VAL A 80 -4.68 -21.21 -6.93
N GLN A 81 -5.37 -20.38 -6.14
CA GLN A 81 -5.60 -18.98 -6.47
C GLN A 81 -4.29 -18.17 -6.50
N ARG A 82 -3.36 -18.44 -5.58
CA ARG A 82 -2.02 -17.83 -5.62
C ARG A 82 -1.25 -18.23 -6.86
N GLU A 83 -1.26 -19.51 -7.23
CA GLU A 83 -0.61 -19.98 -8.46
C GLU A 83 -1.24 -19.36 -9.72
N LEU A 84 -2.58 -19.28 -9.77
CA LEU A 84 -3.28 -18.71 -10.91
C LEU A 84 -2.97 -17.22 -11.07
N ASN A 85 -2.94 -16.47 -9.96
CA ASN A 85 -2.56 -15.06 -9.97
C ASN A 85 -1.10 -14.86 -10.41
N ALA A 86 -0.19 -15.75 -10.00
CA ALA A 86 1.19 -15.72 -10.48
C ALA A 86 1.29 -15.97 -12.00
N LYS A 87 0.54 -16.96 -12.52
CA LYS A 87 0.45 -17.23 -13.96
C LYS A 87 -0.16 -16.07 -14.73
N ILE A 88 -1.21 -15.44 -14.21
CA ILE A 88 -1.84 -14.25 -14.81
C ILE A 88 -0.85 -13.08 -14.85
N ALA A 89 -0.12 -12.81 -13.76
CA ALA A 89 0.87 -11.75 -13.72
C ALA A 89 1.99 -11.98 -14.76
N GLN A 90 2.44 -13.23 -14.91
CA GLN A 90 3.44 -13.59 -15.92
C GLN A 90 2.90 -13.46 -17.35
N ALA A 91 1.64 -13.87 -17.59
CA ALA A 91 0.96 -13.69 -18.88
C ALA A 91 0.74 -12.21 -19.23
N GLN A 92 0.38 -11.37 -18.25
CA GLN A 92 0.26 -9.91 -18.44
C GLN A 92 1.59 -9.27 -18.78
N LYS A 93 2.67 -9.66 -18.09
CA LYS A 93 4.02 -9.16 -18.39
C LYS A 93 4.46 -9.51 -19.80
N THR A 94 4.29 -10.78 -20.20
CA THR A 94 4.62 -11.23 -21.56
C THR A 94 3.76 -10.56 -22.63
N SER A 95 2.46 -10.36 -22.37
CA SER A 95 1.59 -9.58 -23.27
C SER A 95 2.03 -8.12 -23.39
N GLN A 96 2.49 -7.50 -22.30
CA GLN A 96 3.00 -6.13 -22.32
C GLN A 96 4.29 -6.03 -23.14
N ASP A 97 5.21 -6.99 -22.97
CA ASP A 97 6.46 -7.06 -23.74
C ASP A 97 6.20 -7.27 -25.24
N ILE A 98 5.22 -8.10 -25.59
CA ILE A 98 4.78 -8.31 -26.98
C ILE A 98 4.16 -7.02 -27.54
N ASN A 99 3.29 -6.35 -26.79
CA ASN A 99 2.68 -5.09 -27.24
C ASN A 99 3.74 -4.00 -27.47
N MET A 100 4.71 -3.86 -26.57
CA MET A 100 5.84 -2.95 -26.78
C MET A 100 6.66 -3.30 -28.03
N SER A 101 6.80 -4.60 -28.33
CA SER A 101 7.48 -5.06 -29.54
C SER A 101 6.64 -4.79 -30.80
N CYS A 102 5.32 -4.95 -30.73
CA CYS A 102 4.39 -4.59 -31.80
C CYS A 102 4.38 -3.08 -32.06
N ASP A 103 4.42 -2.22 -31.04
CA ASP A 103 4.50 -0.77 -31.20
C ASP A 103 5.82 -0.34 -31.85
N LYS A 104 6.93 -1.00 -31.48
CA LYS A 104 8.24 -0.81 -32.13
C LYS A 104 8.21 -1.26 -33.59
N LEU A 105 7.57 -2.39 -33.87
CA LEU A 105 7.38 -2.85 -35.25
C LEU A 105 6.50 -1.87 -36.02
N ASP A 106 5.37 -1.42 -35.49
CA ASP A 106 4.48 -0.49 -36.18
C ASP A 106 5.12 0.88 -36.44
N THR A 107 5.93 1.39 -35.50
CA THR A 107 6.72 2.62 -35.73
C THR A 107 7.78 2.45 -36.82
N THR A 108 8.49 1.31 -36.84
CA THR A 108 9.46 1.02 -37.91
C THR A 108 8.77 0.78 -39.25
N THR A 109 7.63 0.06 -39.28
CA THR A 109 6.81 -0.15 -40.47
C THR A 109 6.26 1.17 -41.00
N LYS A 110 5.78 2.08 -40.14
CA LYS A 110 5.36 3.43 -40.54
C LYS A 110 6.52 4.25 -41.14
N ALA A 111 7.73 4.10 -40.62
CA ALA A 111 8.92 4.75 -41.19
C ALA A 111 9.27 4.17 -42.58
N VAL A 112 9.19 2.83 -42.73
CA VAL A 112 9.38 2.14 -44.01
C VAL A 112 8.28 2.52 -45.01
N ASP A 113 7.01 2.52 -44.60
CA ASP A 113 5.88 2.93 -45.42
C ASP A 113 5.98 4.40 -45.83
N ARG A 114 6.46 5.27 -44.94
CA ARG A 114 6.74 6.67 -45.29
C ARG A 114 7.85 6.76 -46.35
N TYR A 115 8.93 5.98 -46.20
CA TYR A 115 10.01 5.91 -47.19
C TYR A 115 9.51 5.42 -48.57
N VAL A 116 8.64 4.41 -48.58
CA VAL A 116 8.02 3.84 -49.79
C VAL A 116 6.99 4.81 -50.41
N LYS A 117 6.09 5.41 -49.60
CA LYS A 117 5.08 6.39 -50.06
C LYS A 117 5.72 7.66 -50.61
N GLU A 118 6.77 8.15 -49.97
CA GLU A 118 7.53 9.32 -50.46
C GLU A 118 8.38 9.01 -51.70
N LYS A 119 8.35 7.75 -52.20
CA LYS A 119 9.06 7.30 -53.40
C LYS A 119 10.52 7.76 -53.41
N ARG A 120 11.17 7.79 -52.25
CA ARG A 120 12.54 8.33 -52.10
C ARG A 120 13.54 7.56 -52.97
N GLY A 121 13.34 6.26 -53.16
CA GLY A 121 14.14 5.46 -54.10
C GLY A 121 13.98 5.89 -55.57
N ARG A 122 12.79 6.38 -55.97
CA ARG A 122 12.57 6.94 -57.31
C ARG A 122 13.20 8.32 -57.45
N ARG A 123 13.06 9.19 -56.44
CA ARG A 123 13.76 10.47 -56.38
C ARG A 123 15.28 10.32 -56.39
N LEU A 124 15.81 9.29 -55.74
CA LEU A 124 17.25 9.01 -55.73
C LEU A 124 17.73 8.52 -57.10
N LYS A 125 16.94 7.69 -57.80
CA LYS A 125 17.20 7.35 -59.21
C LYS A 125 17.11 8.57 -60.12
N GLU A 126 16.08 9.40 -59.99
CA GLU A 126 15.92 10.63 -60.79
C GLU A 126 17.04 11.64 -60.51
N CYS A 127 17.51 11.75 -59.27
CA CYS A 127 18.67 12.58 -58.93
C CYS A 127 19.96 12.00 -59.51
N ASN A 128 20.17 10.69 -59.45
CA ASN A 128 21.35 10.05 -60.05
C ASN A 128 21.35 10.16 -61.58
N GLU A 129 20.21 9.96 -62.24
CA GLU A 129 20.05 10.17 -63.68
C GLU A 129 20.33 11.65 -64.05
N LYS A 130 19.88 12.61 -63.23
CA LYS A 130 20.22 14.02 -63.43
C LYS A 130 21.70 14.32 -63.20
N ILE A 131 22.33 13.67 -62.23
CA ILE A 131 23.77 13.82 -61.99
C ILE A 131 24.55 13.27 -63.18
N GLU A 132 24.23 12.07 -63.68
CA GLU A 132 24.85 11.51 -64.89
C GLU A 132 24.64 12.42 -66.10
N GLN A 133 23.44 12.95 -66.31
CA GLN A 133 23.17 13.91 -67.39
C GLN A 133 23.98 15.20 -67.25
N LEU A 134 24.11 15.74 -66.03
CA LEU A 134 24.91 16.94 -65.78
C LEU A 134 26.41 16.67 -65.94
N GLU A 135 26.90 15.50 -65.55
CA GLU A 135 28.29 15.09 -65.78
C GLU A 135 28.59 14.94 -67.27
N GLU A 136 27.67 14.39 -68.05
CA GLU A 136 27.76 14.30 -69.51
C GLU A 136 27.74 15.69 -70.15
N GLN A 137 26.84 16.58 -69.72
CA GLN A 137 26.82 17.99 -70.16
C GLN A 137 28.09 18.76 -69.81
N ILE A 138 28.65 18.56 -68.61
CA ILE A 138 29.92 19.17 -68.21
C ILE A 138 31.04 18.65 -69.11
N LYS A 139 31.03 17.36 -69.45
CA LYS A 139 32.01 16.76 -70.36
C LYS A 139 31.90 17.35 -71.76
N ASP A 140 30.70 17.44 -72.32
CA ASP A 140 30.46 18.04 -73.63
C ASP A 140 30.87 19.52 -73.64
N LEU A 141 30.42 20.31 -72.66
CA LEU A 141 30.81 21.71 -72.52
C LEU A 141 32.32 21.86 -72.34
N SER A 142 33.00 20.96 -71.63
CA SER A 142 34.46 21.00 -71.51
C SER A 142 35.16 20.77 -72.85
N THR A 143 34.65 19.86 -73.67
CA THR A 143 35.18 19.64 -75.02
C THR A 143 34.91 20.81 -75.96
N GLU A 144 33.74 21.45 -75.86
CA GLU A 144 33.44 22.69 -76.59
C GLU A 144 34.35 23.83 -76.14
N LEU A 145 34.61 23.95 -74.83
CA LEU A 145 35.50 24.98 -74.27
C LEU A 145 36.94 24.78 -74.76
N ASP A 146 37.41 23.53 -74.85
CA ASP A 146 38.72 23.21 -75.41
C ASP A 146 38.79 23.49 -76.92
N GLN A 147 37.73 23.20 -77.68
CA GLN A 147 37.64 23.58 -79.10
C GLN A 147 37.63 25.10 -79.30
N VAL A 148 36.91 25.84 -78.46
CA VAL A 148 36.88 27.30 -78.48
C VAL A 148 38.23 27.88 -78.06
N ARG A 149 38.91 27.28 -77.08
CA ARG A 149 40.27 27.69 -76.71
C ARG A 149 41.26 27.46 -77.84
N GLU A 150 41.15 26.35 -78.56
CA GLU A 150 42.03 26.09 -79.69
C GLU A 150 41.70 26.99 -80.89
N SER A 151 40.43 27.32 -81.12
CA SER A 151 40.06 28.31 -82.14
C SER A 151 40.51 29.72 -81.77
N ILE A 152 40.40 30.13 -80.50
CA ILE A 152 40.99 31.39 -80.00
C ILE A 152 42.50 31.36 -80.19
N ARG A 153 43.18 30.25 -79.88
CA ARG A 153 44.62 30.12 -80.07
C ARG A 153 45.04 30.22 -81.54
N LEU A 154 44.26 29.64 -82.45
CA LEU A 154 44.47 29.75 -83.90
C LEU A 154 44.23 31.17 -84.40
N ILE A 155 43.16 31.82 -83.93
CA ILE A 155 42.85 33.22 -84.24
C ILE A 155 43.93 34.14 -83.66
N ASP A 156 44.42 33.92 -82.44
CA ASP A 156 45.51 34.70 -81.84
C ASP A 156 46.82 34.49 -82.62
N LYS A 157 47.06 33.28 -83.14
CA LYS A 157 48.19 33.01 -84.03
C LYS A 157 48.05 33.76 -85.35
N GLU A 158 46.88 33.74 -85.99
CA GLU A 158 46.60 34.51 -87.21
C GLU A 158 46.65 36.02 -86.97
N ILE A 159 46.14 36.50 -85.83
CA ILE A 159 46.23 37.90 -85.41
C ILE A 159 47.68 38.27 -85.16
N SER A 160 48.49 37.42 -84.55
CA SER A 160 49.91 37.67 -84.33
C SER A 160 50.70 37.68 -85.65
N GLU A 161 50.42 36.76 -86.57
CA GLU A 161 51.04 36.70 -87.90
C GLU A 161 50.59 37.88 -88.77
N SER A 162 49.31 38.24 -88.73
CA SER A 162 48.72 39.42 -89.39
C SER A 162 49.22 40.72 -88.75
N ALA A 163 49.39 40.77 -87.42
CA ALA A 163 49.97 41.89 -86.69
C ALA A 163 51.46 42.03 -86.98
N ALA A 164 52.20 40.95 -87.16
CA ALA A 164 53.60 40.98 -87.59
C ALA A 164 53.73 41.45 -89.06
N SER A 165 52.81 41.03 -89.94
CA SER A 165 52.74 41.51 -91.33
C SER A 165 52.33 42.98 -91.41
N MET A 166 51.31 43.38 -90.64
CA MET A 166 50.89 44.76 -90.47
C MET A 166 51.94 45.60 -89.77
N SER A 167 52.72 45.04 -88.84
CA SER A 167 53.88 45.72 -88.23
C SER A 167 54.94 45.93 -89.29
N ASN A 168 55.31 44.93 -90.10
CA ASN A 168 56.30 45.11 -91.17
C ASN A 168 55.86 46.11 -92.26
N LEU A 169 54.59 46.09 -92.66
CA LEU A 169 54.01 47.06 -93.60
C LEU A 169 53.87 48.46 -92.96
N ARG A 170 53.47 48.53 -91.70
CA ARG A 170 53.45 49.77 -90.92
C ARG A 170 54.85 50.27 -90.65
N GLU A 171 55.86 49.45 -90.37
CA GLU A 171 57.26 49.83 -90.14
C GLU A 171 57.84 50.43 -91.42
N ASN A 172 57.55 49.85 -92.59
CA ASN A 172 57.99 50.39 -93.87
C ASN A 172 57.29 51.71 -94.23
N LEU A 173 55.98 51.83 -93.96
CA LEU A 173 55.25 53.09 -94.09
C LEU A 173 55.66 54.11 -93.02
N ARG A 174 55.99 53.65 -91.81
CA ARG A 174 56.40 54.41 -90.63
C ARG A 174 57.84 54.87 -90.75
N ILE A 175 58.74 54.18 -91.45
CA ILE A 175 60.08 54.74 -91.76
C ILE A 175 59.96 55.89 -92.77
N ARG A 176 59.03 55.79 -93.73
CA ARG A 176 58.78 56.86 -94.71
C ARG A 176 58.04 58.04 -94.09
N ARG A 177 57.05 57.79 -93.22
CA ARG A 177 56.35 58.81 -92.44
C ARG A 177 57.22 59.38 -91.32
N LEU A 178 57.93 58.59 -90.51
CA LEU A 178 58.86 59.07 -89.48
C LEU A 178 59.98 59.95 -90.06
N ARG A 179 60.42 59.77 -91.31
CA ARG A 179 61.34 60.74 -91.92
C ARG A 179 60.68 62.11 -92.17
N GLN A 180 59.38 62.12 -92.46
CA GLN A 180 58.58 63.33 -92.65
C GLN A 180 58.12 63.92 -91.31
N ASP A 181 57.75 63.07 -90.35
CA ASP A 181 57.31 63.39 -89.00
C ASP A 181 58.49 63.75 -88.09
N ILE A 182 59.72 63.26 -88.29
CA ILE A 182 60.90 63.76 -87.55
C ILE A 182 61.16 65.22 -87.92
N ALA A 183 60.96 65.61 -89.19
CA ALA A 183 61.05 67.01 -89.60
C ALA A 183 59.91 67.88 -89.03
N GLY A 184 58.70 67.32 -88.85
CA GLY A 184 57.55 68.00 -88.25
C GLY A 184 57.59 68.05 -86.70
N THR A 185 57.96 66.95 -86.06
CA THR A 185 58.06 66.84 -84.60
C THR A 185 59.27 67.59 -84.03
N GLN A 186 60.35 67.82 -84.81
CA GLN A 186 61.39 68.77 -84.42
C GLN A 186 60.86 70.23 -84.35
N ALA A 187 59.81 70.55 -85.12
CA ALA A 187 59.13 71.85 -85.07
C ALA A 187 58.02 71.90 -83.99
N GLU A 188 57.35 70.79 -83.70
CA GLU A 188 56.31 70.70 -82.66
C GLU A 188 56.88 70.52 -81.23
N ILE A 189 58.08 69.94 -81.06
CA ILE A 189 58.80 69.86 -79.77
C ILE A 189 59.21 71.27 -79.27
N HIS A 190 59.32 72.25 -80.17
CA HIS A 190 59.50 73.65 -79.79
C HIS A 190 58.21 74.35 -79.33
N ALA A 191 57.04 73.70 -79.41
CA ALA A 191 55.75 74.39 -79.32
C ALA A 191 54.70 73.80 -78.35
N ILE A 192 54.93 72.68 -77.64
CA ILE A 192 53.88 72.09 -76.78
C ILE A 192 54.34 71.76 -75.36
N ASP A 193 53.50 72.18 -74.41
CA ASP A 193 53.66 72.40 -72.98
C ASP A 193 53.31 71.16 -72.13
N LEU A 194 54.15 70.85 -71.13
CA LEU A 194 54.10 69.65 -70.27
C LEU A 194 52.97 69.67 -69.21
N GLU A 195 52.16 70.71 -69.17
CA GLU A 195 51.20 70.97 -68.08
C GLU A 195 49.84 70.24 -68.19
N GLU A 196 49.33 69.95 -69.38
CA GLU A 196 47.97 69.38 -69.54
C GLU A 196 47.90 67.89 -69.19
N ALA A 197 48.96 67.13 -69.48
CA ALA A 197 49.02 65.70 -69.17
C ALA A 197 49.08 65.43 -67.65
N ALA A 198 49.65 66.36 -66.87
CA ALA A 198 49.68 66.28 -65.40
C ALA A 198 48.31 66.59 -64.76
N LYS A 199 47.50 67.45 -65.38
CA LYS A 199 46.16 67.84 -64.89
C LYS A 199 45.15 66.68 -64.99
N ALA A 200 45.21 65.85 -66.04
CA ALA A 200 44.30 64.71 -66.21
C ALA A 200 44.50 63.59 -65.16
N LYS A 201 45.76 63.35 -64.73
CA LYS A 201 46.08 62.33 -63.71
C LYS A 201 45.60 62.73 -62.31
N ARG A 202 45.73 64.02 -61.95
CA ARG A 202 45.26 64.54 -60.65
C ARG A 202 43.74 64.39 -60.46
N ILE A 203 42.96 64.63 -61.51
CA ILE A 203 41.49 64.57 -61.44
C ILE A 203 40.98 63.13 -61.19
N PHE A 204 41.69 62.13 -61.73
CA PHE A 204 41.32 60.72 -61.54
C PHE A 204 41.63 60.24 -60.10
N GLU A 205 42.79 60.62 -59.56
CA GLU A 205 43.20 60.27 -58.19
C GLU A 205 42.30 60.93 -57.12
N GLU A 206 41.81 62.15 -57.35
CA GLU A 206 40.88 62.81 -56.41
C GLU A 206 39.49 62.17 -56.40
N LYS A 207 38.89 61.91 -57.57
CA LYS A 207 37.49 61.42 -57.64
C LYS A 207 37.35 59.95 -57.25
N TYR A 208 38.33 59.10 -57.57
CA TYR A 208 38.23 57.66 -57.30
C TYR A 208 38.29 57.35 -55.79
N ASN A 209 39.14 58.04 -55.04
CA ASN A 209 39.27 57.79 -53.60
C ASN A 209 37.99 58.16 -52.83
N ILE A 210 37.29 59.22 -53.25
CA ILE A 210 36.03 59.65 -52.61
C ILE A 210 34.93 58.59 -52.85
N GLU A 211 34.77 58.11 -54.08
CA GLU A 211 33.74 57.11 -54.38
C GLU A 211 34.05 55.75 -53.75
N LYS A 212 35.33 55.35 -53.69
CA LYS A 212 35.74 54.12 -52.99
C LYS A 212 35.52 54.19 -51.47
N GLN A 213 35.68 55.37 -50.87
CA GLN A 213 35.34 55.59 -49.46
C GLN A 213 33.83 55.49 -49.21
N LYS A 214 33.00 56.01 -50.12
CA LYS A 214 31.54 55.84 -50.02
C LYS A 214 31.12 54.37 -50.12
N GLU A 215 31.69 53.63 -51.07
CA GLU A 215 31.41 52.20 -51.24
C GLU A 215 31.76 51.41 -49.97
N THR A 216 32.94 51.65 -49.39
CA THR A 216 33.36 50.98 -48.15
C THR A 216 32.48 51.33 -46.94
N GLN A 217 32.02 52.58 -46.83
CA GLN A 217 31.06 53.00 -45.78
C GLN A 217 29.67 52.36 -45.95
N LEU A 218 29.19 52.23 -47.19
CA LEU A 218 27.93 51.54 -47.49
C LEU A 218 28.03 50.05 -47.18
N GLN A 219 29.15 49.41 -47.52
CA GLN A 219 29.38 47.99 -47.27
C GLN A 219 29.51 47.69 -45.76
N SER A 220 30.15 48.57 -44.98
CA SER A 220 30.21 48.42 -43.52
C SER A 220 28.83 48.58 -42.87
N SER A 221 28.04 49.55 -43.33
CA SER A 221 26.67 49.76 -42.85
C SER A 221 25.77 48.57 -43.18
N TYR A 222 25.88 48.01 -44.39
CA TYR A 222 25.15 46.81 -44.81
C TYR A 222 25.50 45.59 -43.93
N ALA A 223 26.79 45.37 -43.66
CA ALA A 223 27.22 44.27 -42.80
C ALA A 223 26.75 44.45 -41.35
N HIS A 224 26.78 45.67 -40.83
CA HIS A 224 26.29 45.98 -39.48
C HIS A 224 24.79 45.72 -39.34
N ILE A 225 23.98 46.26 -40.25
CA ILE A 225 22.52 46.05 -40.27
C ILE A 225 22.19 44.57 -40.49
N GLY A 226 22.92 43.87 -41.37
CA GLY A 226 22.73 42.43 -41.59
C GLY A 226 23.03 41.60 -40.33
N GLY A 227 24.03 42.00 -39.54
CA GLY A 227 24.34 41.41 -38.24
C GLY A 227 23.25 41.66 -37.20
N GLU A 228 22.72 42.88 -37.10
CA GLU A 228 21.61 43.23 -36.21
C GLU A 228 20.31 42.50 -36.57
N ILE A 229 20.00 42.39 -37.86
CA ILE A 229 18.82 41.64 -38.33
C ILE A 229 18.96 40.16 -37.95
N SER A 230 20.14 39.57 -38.16
CA SER A 230 20.38 38.15 -37.83
C SER A 230 20.28 37.91 -36.32
N SER A 231 20.78 38.83 -35.48
CA SER A 231 20.70 38.68 -34.03
C SER A 231 19.27 38.86 -33.50
N LEU A 232 18.52 39.83 -34.04
CA LEU A 232 17.11 40.03 -33.70
C LEU A 232 16.24 38.87 -34.16
N GLN A 233 16.52 38.27 -35.31
CA GLN A 233 15.85 37.05 -35.78
C GLN A 233 16.11 35.87 -34.84
N ALA A 234 17.36 35.66 -34.41
CA ALA A 234 17.68 34.61 -33.44
C ALA A 234 16.98 34.84 -32.09
N GLN A 235 16.92 36.08 -31.61
CA GLN A 235 16.18 36.42 -30.39
C GLN A 235 14.68 36.16 -30.53
N LEU A 236 14.10 36.50 -31.69
CA LEU A 236 12.70 36.22 -31.99
C LEU A 236 12.39 34.72 -31.96
N GLU A 237 13.24 33.89 -32.55
CA GLU A 237 13.08 32.43 -32.51
C GLU A 237 13.12 31.90 -31.08
N THR A 238 14.06 32.38 -30.25
CA THR A 238 14.12 31.97 -28.84
C THR A 238 12.88 32.39 -28.05
N LEU A 239 12.41 33.64 -28.22
CA LEU A 239 11.23 34.14 -27.53
C LEU A 239 9.94 33.44 -27.98
N GLN A 240 9.85 33.07 -29.26
CA GLN A 240 8.74 32.27 -29.78
C GLN A 240 8.74 30.85 -29.21
N SER A 241 9.91 30.22 -29.10
CA SER A 241 10.06 28.92 -28.43
C SER A 241 9.64 28.99 -26.96
N ASP A 242 10.13 29.99 -26.23
CA ASP A 242 9.80 30.18 -24.82
C ASP A 242 8.28 30.40 -24.63
N MET A 243 7.65 31.19 -25.50
CA MET A 243 6.20 31.45 -25.45
C MET A 243 5.36 30.16 -25.54
N GLN A 244 5.79 29.16 -26.31
CA GLN A 244 5.10 27.86 -26.40
C GLN A 244 5.16 27.09 -25.08
N ASP A 245 6.28 27.15 -24.37
CA ASP A 245 6.43 26.46 -23.08
C ASP A 245 5.58 27.09 -21.97
N PHE A 246 5.35 28.41 -22.05
CA PHE A 246 4.55 29.15 -21.08
C PHE A 246 3.04 29.11 -21.33
N GLU A 247 2.58 28.69 -22.51
CA GLU A 247 1.15 28.71 -22.90
C GLU A 247 0.25 27.97 -21.90
N ASN A 248 0.74 26.86 -21.31
CA ASN A 248 -0.02 26.03 -20.37
C ASN A 248 0.51 26.07 -18.93
N ILE A 249 1.40 27.02 -18.59
CA ILE A 249 2.07 27.05 -17.28
C ILE A 249 1.07 27.22 -16.13
N ALA A 250 0.03 28.05 -16.29
CA ALA A 250 -0.98 28.29 -15.27
C ALA A 250 -1.82 27.03 -14.98
N LYS A 251 -2.13 26.24 -16.02
CA LYS A 251 -2.84 24.97 -15.88
C LYS A 251 -1.95 23.93 -15.20
N LYS A 252 -0.70 23.76 -15.67
CA LYS A 252 0.29 22.86 -15.05
C LYS A 252 0.53 23.21 -13.58
N TYR A 253 0.64 24.50 -13.25
CA TYR A 253 0.80 24.98 -11.88
C TYR A 253 -0.42 24.64 -11.02
N ARG A 254 -1.65 24.88 -11.50
CA ARG A 254 -2.87 24.51 -10.78
C ARG A 254 -2.97 23.01 -10.55
N ASP A 255 -2.74 22.20 -11.58
CA ASP A 255 -2.79 20.74 -11.47
C ASP A 255 -1.79 20.23 -10.45
N GLN A 256 -0.57 20.78 -10.45
CA GLN A 256 0.46 20.39 -9.51
C GLN A 256 0.22 20.91 -8.09
N LEU A 257 -0.33 22.12 -7.95
CA LEU A 257 -0.76 22.66 -6.67
C LEU A 257 -1.87 21.81 -6.05
N ILE A 258 -2.87 21.40 -6.85
CA ILE A 258 -3.94 20.49 -6.41
C ILE A 258 -3.32 19.17 -5.95
N ARG A 259 -2.42 18.56 -6.73
CA ARG A 259 -1.76 17.30 -6.33
C ARG A 259 -1.00 17.43 -5.02
N VAL A 260 -0.22 18.50 -4.84
CA VAL A 260 0.53 18.73 -3.59
C VAL A 260 -0.42 18.92 -2.42
N LYS A 261 -1.47 19.74 -2.57
CA LYS A 261 -2.44 19.98 -1.49
C LYS A 261 -3.25 18.74 -1.15
N MET A 262 -3.67 17.96 -2.13
CA MET A 262 -4.38 16.70 -1.89
C MET A 262 -3.49 15.68 -1.18
N SER A 263 -2.22 15.54 -1.57
CA SER A 263 -1.28 14.66 -0.89
C SER A 263 -0.98 15.10 0.55
N ASP A 264 -0.83 16.41 0.76
CA ASP A 264 -0.59 16.99 2.09
C ASP A 264 -1.78 16.77 3.03
N MET A 265 -3.01 16.95 2.53
CA MET A 265 -4.24 16.61 3.26
C MET A 265 -4.33 15.11 3.57
N ALA A 266 -4.05 14.24 2.59
CA ALA A 266 -4.06 12.80 2.79
C ALA A 266 -3.03 12.35 3.86
N ASN A 267 -1.81 12.90 3.81
CA ASN A 267 -0.79 12.63 4.82
C ASN A 267 -1.23 13.09 6.21
N THR A 268 -1.82 14.29 6.30
CA THR A 268 -2.34 14.83 7.55
C THR A 268 -3.43 13.93 8.14
N ASP A 269 -4.33 13.41 7.30
CA ASP A 269 -5.39 12.51 7.76
C ASP A 269 -4.86 11.13 8.15
N LEU A 270 -3.90 10.57 7.41
CA LEU A 270 -3.22 9.34 7.81
C LEU A 270 -2.51 9.49 9.17
N GLU A 271 -1.87 10.64 9.42
CA GLU A 271 -1.23 10.93 10.70
C GLU A 271 -2.26 11.04 11.84
N LYS A 272 -3.42 11.65 11.60
CA LYS A 272 -4.53 11.68 12.56
C LYS A 272 -5.04 10.28 12.87
N TYR A 273 -5.25 9.44 11.85
CA TYR A 273 -5.70 8.06 12.05
C TYR A 273 -4.68 7.24 12.84
N ALA A 274 -3.39 7.38 12.53
CA ALA A 274 -2.32 6.72 13.28
C ALA A 274 -2.31 7.13 14.77
N LYS A 275 -2.41 8.44 15.05
CA LYS A 275 -2.47 8.96 16.43
C LYS A 275 -3.74 8.51 17.17
N ALA A 276 -4.88 8.53 16.49
CA ALA A 276 -6.15 8.08 17.07
C ALA A 276 -6.10 6.58 17.41
N LEU A 277 -5.54 5.76 16.53
CA LEU A 277 -5.35 4.33 16.76
C LEU A 277 -4.40 4.08 17.94
N GLU A 278 -3.25 4.76 17.98
CA GLU A 278 -2.30 4.63 19.10
C GLU A 278 -2.96 5.03 20.42
N SER A 279 -3.70 6.14 20.46
CA SER A 279 -4.45 6.58 21.64
C SER A 279 -5.51 5.56 22.07
N ALA A 280 -6.24 4.97 21.11
CA ALA A 280 -7.23 3.94 21.39
C ALA A 280 -6.59 2.67 21.96
N ILE A 281 -5.45 2.23 21.42
CA ILE A 281 -4.71 1.07 21.93
C ILE A 281 -4.20 1.34 23.35
N MET A 282 -3.63 2.53 23.62
CA MET A 282 -3.17 2.90 24.97
C MET A 282 -4.31 2.91 25.99
N LYS A 283 -5.46 3.50 25.60
CA LYS A 283 -6.64 3.56 26.45
C LYS A 283 -7.20 2.17 26.72
N TYR A 284 -7.29 1.32 25.69
CA TYR A 284 -7.74 -0.05 25.83
C TYR A 284 -6.82 -0.87 26.74
N HIS A 285 -5.50 -0.78 26.55
CA HIS A 285 -4.53 -1.46 27.38
C HIS A 285 -4.62 -1.04 28.86
N THR A 286 -4.70 0.27 29.12
CA THR A 286 -4.81 0.81 30.49
C THR A 286 -6.09 0.31 31.17
N LEU A 287 -7.22 0.41 30.47
CA LEU A 287 -8.52 -0.04 30.98
C LEU A 287 -8.53 -1.55 31.25
N LYS A 288 -7.93 -2.35 30.35
CA LYS A 288 -7.84 -3.80 30.54
C LYS A 288 -6.91 -4.20 31.67
N MET A 289 -5.79 -3.49 31.86
CA MET A 289 -4.91 -3.76 33.00
C MET A 289 -5.55 -3.36 34.33
N GLU A 290 -6.37 -2.31 34.35
CA GLU A 290 -7.16 -1.93 35.52
C GLU A 290 -8.20 -3.01 35.87
N GLU A 291 -8.98 -3.46 34.88
CA GLU A 291 -9.96 -4.56 35.02
C GLU A 291 -9.29 -5.84 35.56
N VAL A 292 -8.17 -6.26 34.96
CA VAL A 292 -7.41 -7.44 35.43
C VAL A 292 -6.93 -7.25 36.87
N ASN A 293 -6.40 -6.08 37.22
CA ASN A 293 -5.88 -5.82 38.55
C ASN A 293 -6.97 -5.79 39.63
N ASP A 294 -8.16 -5.31 39.30
CA ASP A 294 -9.29 -5.31 40.21
C ASP A 294 -9.82 -6.72 40.46
N THR A 295 -9.95 -7.55 39.41
CA THR A 295 -10.30 -8.97 39.56
C THR A 295 -9.23 -9.72 40.34
N MET A 296 -7.93 -9.48 40.05
CA MET A 296 -6.83 -10.08 40.80
C MET A 296 -6.88 -9.72 42.30
N ARG A 297 -7.13 -8.45 42.63
CA ARG A 297 -7.23 -7.99 44.02
C ARG A 297 -8.41 -8.66 44.73
N HIS A 298 -9.55 -8.75 44.06
CA HIS A 298 -10.72 -9.43 44.60
C HIS A 298 -10.46 -10.91 44.89
N LEU A 299 -9.89 -11.63 43.92
CA LEU A 299 -9.57 -13.05 44.07
C LEU A 299 -8.49 -13.30 45.12
N TRP A 300 -7.46 -12.45 45.20
CA TRP A 300 -6.41 -12.55 46.21
C TRP A 300 -6.97 -12.42 47.63
N ASN A 301 -7.81 -11.42 47.87
CA ASN A 301 -8.38 -11.18 49.20
C ASN A 301 -9.33 -12.29 49.66
N LYS A 302 -9.95 -13.02 48.73
CA LYS A 302 -10.80 -14.18 49.03
C LYS A 302 -9.99 -15.47 49.26
N THR A 303 -8.93 -15.67 48.49
CA THR A 303 -8.18 -16.94 48.45
C THR A 303 -7.02 -16.99 49.44
N TYR A 304 -6.28 -15.90 49.61
CA TYR A 304 -5.08 -15.88 50.42
C TYR A 304 -5.40 -15.63 51.89
N GLN A 305 -5.01 -16.55 52.77
CA GLN A 305 -5.26 -16.46 54.21
C GLN A 305 -4.08 -15.89 55.01
N GLY A 306 -2.95 -15.57 54.35
CA GLY A 306 -1.78 -15.01 55.00
C GLY A 306 -1.88 -13.50 55.26
N THR A 307 -1.28 -13.02 56.35
CA THR A 307 -1.22 -11.60 56.75
C THR A 307 -0.01 -10.85 56.22
N ASP A 308 0.81 -11.49 55.41
CA ASP A 308 2.08 -10.95 54.91
C ASP A 308 1.94 -10.23 53.57
N ILE A 309 0.86 -10.42 52.82
CA ILE A 309 0.60 -9.76 51.53
C ILE A 309 -0.86 -9.32 51.46
N ASP A 310 -1.10 -8.01 51.42
CA ASP A 310 -2.45 -7.43 51.35
C ASP A 310 -3.08 -7.58 49.96
N GLY A 311 -2.25 -7.62 48.92
CA GLY A 311 -2.74 -7.73 47.54
C GLY A 311 -1.63 -7.83 46.51
N ILE A 312 -1.98 -8.35 45.34
CA ILE A 312 -1.09 -8.44 44.18
C ILE A 312 -1.64 -7.63 43.01
N LYS A 313 -0.74 -7.09 42.18
CA LYS A 313 -1.10 -6.38 40.95
C LYS A 313 -0.01 -6.51 39.89
N ILE A 314 -0.41 -6.41 38.64
CA ILE A 314 0.47 -6.32 37.48
C ILE A 314 0.73 -4.84 37.19
N ARG A 315 2.00 -4.45 37.23
CA ARG A 315 2.47 -3.15 36.74
C ARG A 315 2.96 -3.31 35.31
N SER A 316 2.48 -2.44 34.44
CA SER A 316 2.94 -2.31 33.06
C SER A 316 3.72 -1.02 32.91
N ASP A 317 5.04 -1.12 32.87
CA ASP A 317 5.93 0.02 32.64
C ASP A 317 6.17 0.16 31.13
N VAL A 318 6.01 1.38 30.62
CA VAL A 318 6.22 1.68 29.20
C VAL A 318 7.68 2.08 29.01
N GLU A 319 8.42 1.29 28.23
CA GLU A 319 9.78 1.59 27.82
C GLU A 319 9.87 1.85 26.31
N GLY A 320 10.75 2.78 25.92
CA GLY A 320 10.99 3.10 24.51
C GLY A 320 10.32 4.39 24.02
N GLY A 321 10.72 4.83 22.83
CA GLY A 321 10.23 6.05 22.19
C GLY A 321 8.88 5.88 21.47
N VAL A 322 8.34 7.00 21.00
CA VAL A 322 7.01 7.11 20.35
C VAL A 322 6.80 6.11 19.21
N SER A 323 7.85 5.71 18.49
CA SER A 323 7.75 4.82 17.32
C SER A 323 7.69 3.32 17.65
N LYS A 324 8.21 2.88 18.81
CA LYS A 324 8.26 1.46 19.16
C LYS A 324 8.24 1.31 20.69
N ARG A 325 7.04 1.34 21.25
CA ARG A 325 6.82 1.16 22.68
C ARG A 325 6.90 -0.32 23.04
N SER A 326 7.73 -0.62 24.03
CA SER A 326 7.84 -1.92 24.67
C SER A 326 7.13 -1.85 26.02
N TYR A 327 6.34 -2.86 26.36
CA TYR A 327 5.72 -2.97 27.68
C TYR A 327 6.48 -3.98 28.51
N ASN A 328 7.01 -3.53 29.64
CA ASN A 328 7.60 -4.39 30.65
C ASN A 328 6.58 -4.65 31.73
N TYR A 329 6.25 -5.93 31.94
CA TYR A 329 5.30 -6.34 32.96
C TYR A 329 6.03 -6.91 34.16
N ARG A 330 5.64 -6.48 35.35
CA ARG A 330 6.10 -7.05 36.62
C ARG A 330 4.93 -7.24 37.56
N VAL A 331 4.95 -8.34 38.30
CA VAL A 331 3.96 -8.63 39.33
C VAL A 331 4.49 -8.08 40.64
N VAL A 332 3.75 -7.16 41.24
CA VAL A 332 4.11 -6.54 42.51
C VAL A 332 3.09 -6.93 43.58
N MET A 333 3.59 -7.23 44.77
CA MET A 333 2.79 -7.40 45.98
C MET A 333 2.77 -6.08 46.75
N THR A 334 1.68 -5.82 47.45
CA THR A 334 1.51 -4.65 48.31
C THR A 334 1.38 -5.13 49.75
N LYS A 335 2.14 -4.51 50.66
CA LYS A 335 2.03 -4.73 52.10
C LYS A 335 2.16 -3.38 52.80
N ASP A 336 1.22 -3.01 53.66
CA ASP A 336 1.25 -1.75 54.42
C ASP A 336 1.45 -0.52 53.50
N ASN A 337 0.75 -0.50 52.35
CA ASN A 337 0.91 0.49 51.26
C ASN A 337 2.30 0.54 50.58
N VAL A 338 3.20 -0.40 50.86
CA VAL A 338 4.50 -0.52 50.20
C VAL A 338 4.43 -1.55 49.08
N GLU A 339 4.77 -1.13 47.87
CA GLU A 339 4.85 -2.01 46.69
C GLU A 339 6.23 -2.66 46.58
N MET A 340 6.25 -3.99 46.39
CA MET A 340 7.46 -4.77 46.21
C MET A 340 7.30 -5.74 45.04
N ASP A 341 8.36 -5.94 44.26
CA ASP A 341 8.37 -6.98 43.22
C ASP A 341 8.28 -8.37 43.85
N MET A 342 7.39 -9.22 43.33
CA MET A 342 7.27 -10.60 43.79
C MET A 342 8.43 -11.47 43.28
N ARG A 343 9.05 -11.10 42.16
CA ARG A 343 10.09 -11.93 41.53
C ARG A 343 11.28 -12.13 42.49
N GLY A 344 11.52 -13.38 42.85
CA GLY A 344 12.60 -13.76 43.78
C GLY A 344 12.31 -13.46 45.25
N ARG A 345 11.11 -13.00 45.61
CA ARG A 345 10.74 -12.60 46.98
C ARG A 345 9.52 -13.31 47.57
N CYS A 346 8.85 -14.15 46.79
CA CYS A 346 7.69 -14.92 47.23
C CYS A 346 8.02 -16.41 47.44
N SER A 347 7.26 -17.06 48.34
CA SER A 347 7.32 -18.49 48.62
C SER A 347 6.80 -19.33 47.44
N ALA A 348 7.04 -20.65 47.47
CA ALA A 348 6.54 -21.54 46.43
C ALA A 348 5.00 -21.53 46.35
N GLY A 349 4.32 -21.60 47.50
CA GLY A 349 2.86 -21.54 47.58
C GLY A 349 2.29 -20.20 47.08
N GLN A 350 2.90 -19.07 47.47
CA GLN A 350 2.51 -17.74 46.99
C GLN A 350 2.66 -17.60 45.47
N LYS A 351 3.74 -18.12 44.88
CA LYS A 351 3.94 -18.13 43.43
C LYS A 351 2.84 -18.92 42.72
N MET A 352 2.53 -20.09 43.27
CA MET A 352 1.52 -20.97 42.70
C MET A 352 0.14 -20.27 42.75
N LEU A 353 -0.27 -19.79 43.93
CA LEU A 353 -1.55 -19.12 44.12
C LEU A 353 -1.68 -17.86 43.24
N ALA A 354 -0.65 -17.01 43.22
CA ALA A 354 -0.62 -15.82 42.37
C ALA A 354 -0.75 -16.19 40.88
N SER A 355 -0.09 -17.25 40.44
CA SER A 355 -0.18 -17.74 39.05
C SER A 355 -1.58 -18.22 38.68
N ILE A 356 -2.29 -18.91 39.59
CA ILE A 356 -3.70 -19.30 39.37
C ILE A 356 -4.58 -18.06 39.26
N ILE A 357 -4.45 -17.13 40.21
CA ILE A 357 -5.27 -15.91 40.26
C ILE A 357 -5.05 -15.04 39.02
N ILE A 358 -3.80 -14.86 38.58
CA ILE A 358 -3.47 -14.14 37.36
C ILE A 358 -4.15 -14.80 36.16
N ARG A 359 -4.08 -16.13 36.04
CA ARG A 359 -4.73 -16.85 34.93
C ARG A 359 -6.25 -16.70 34.96
N LEU A 360 -6.87 -16.79 36.14
CA LEU A 360 -8.31 -16.57 36.31
C LEU A 360 -8.71 -15.14 35.91
N ALA A 361 -8.00 -14.13 36.39
CA ALA A 361 -8.29 -12.73 36.09
C ALA A 361 -8.08 -12.38 34.61
N LEU A 362 -7.04 -12.96 33.97
CA LEU A 362 -6.83 -12.81 32.53
C LEU A 362 -7.92 -13.50 31.72
N ALA A 363 -8.29 -14.73 32.09
CA ALA A 363 -9.38 -15.44 31.45
C ALA A 363 -10.71 -14.69 31.59
N ASP A 364 -10.94 -14.02 32.72
CA ASP A 364 -12.13 -13.20 32.92
C ASP A 364 -12.12 -11.93 32.05
N SER A 365 -11.04 -11.16 32.12
CA SER A 365 -10.96 -9.84 31.47
C SER A 365 -10.84 -9.93 29.94
N PHE A 366 -10.21 -10.98 29.42
CA PHE A 366 -9.97 -11.18 27.98
C PHE A 366 -10.82 -12.28 27.35
N GLY A 367 -11.30 -13.24 28.14
CA GLY A 367 -11.95 -14.46 27.67
C GLY A 367 -13.48 -14.44 27.75
N GLN A 368 -14.13 -13.29 27.53
CA GLN A 368 -15.61 -13.20 27.53
C GLN A 368 -16.29 -14.26 26.63
N ASN A 369 -15.58 -14.76 25.60
CA ASN A 369 -16.02 -15.84 24.71
C ASN A 369 -15.16 -17.13 24.82
N CYS A 370 -14.16 -17.18 25.70
CA CYS A 370 -13.31 -18.35 25.93
C CYS A 370 -13.61 -18.92 27.31
N GLY A 371 -14.54 -19.87 27.35
CA GLY A 371 -15.05 -20.44 28.58
C GLY A 371 -14.16 -21.46 29.27
N ILE A 372 -13.06 -21.89 28.66
CA ILE A 372 -12.34 -23.07 29.11
C ILE A 372 -11.12 -22.67 29.92
N LEU A 373 -11.04 -23.13 31.17
CA LEU A 373 -9.86 -23.00 32.01
C LEU A 373 -9.42 -24.37 32.50
N ALA A 374 -8.14 -24.71 32.32
CA ALA A 374 -7.55 -25.93 32.84
C ALA A 374 -6.52 -25.61 33.93
N LEU A 375 -6.68 -26.21 35.10
CA LEU A 375 -5.78 -26.11 36.24
C LEU A 375 -5.19 -27.49 36.51
N ASP A 376 -3.90 -27.65 36.18
CA ASP A 376 -3.15 -28.87 36.45
C ASP A 376 -2.42 -28.75 37.79
N GLU A 377 -2.75 -29.64 38.72
CA GLU A 377 -2.27 -29.70 40.11
C GLU A 377 -2.28 -28.35 40.84
N PRO A 378 -3.46 -27.70 40.99
CA PRO A 378 -3.56 -26.38 41.60
C PRO A 378 -3.28 -26.36 43.10
N THR A 379 -3.09 -27.51 43.75
CA THR A 379 -2.79 -27.61 45.19
C THR A 379 -1.28 -27.74 45.46
N ASN A 380 -0.45 -27.82 44.43
CA ASN A 380 0.98 -28.05 44.59
C ASN A 380 1.66 -26.94 45.40
N ALA A 381 2.41 -27.32 46.43
CA ALA A 381 3.11 -26.42 47.36
C ALA A 381 2.20 -25.43 48.13
N LEU A 382 0.89 -25.70 48.24
CA LEU A 382 -0.01 -25.00 49.15
C LEU A 382 -0.14 -25.74 50.49
N ASP A 383 -0.39 -24.99 51.55
CA ASP A 383 -0.82 -25.52 52.84
C ASP A 383 -2.33 -25.82 52.84
N THR A 384 -2.80 -26.52 53.88
CA THR A 384 -4.20 -26.93 53.98
C THR A 384 -5.17 -25.75 53.99
N GLU A 385 -4.81 -24.65 54.65
CA GLU A 385 -5.64 -23.45 54.75
C GLU A 385 -5.81 -22.74 53.40
N ASN A 386 -4.74 -22.58 52.61
CA ASN A 386 -4.85 -21.99 51.28
C ASN A 386 -5.52 -22.96 50.28
N ILE A 387 -5.38 -24.29 50.45
CA ILE A 387 -6.14 -25.28 49.66
C ILE A 387 -7.64 -25.15 49.95
N ASP A 388 -8.03 -24.99 51.21
CA ASP A 388 -9.42 -24.73 51.63
C ASP A 388 -10.00 -23.47 50.99
N ALA A 389 -9.29 -22.35 51.14
CA ALA A 389 -9.72 -21.07 50.62
C ALA A 389 -9.76 -21.04 49.08
N LEU A 390 -8.81 -21.73 48.41
CA LEU A 390 -8.82 -21.91 46.97
C LEU A 390 -10.02 -22.74 46.51
N ALA A 391 -10.35 -23.84 47.20
CA ALA A 391 -11.52 -24.64 46.89
C ALA A 391 -12.81 -23.82 47.03
N ALA A 392 -12.97 -23.09 48.13
CA ALA A 392 -14.12 -22.21 48.35
C ALA A 392 -14.23 -21.13 47.26
N SER A 393 -13.13 -20.47 46.92
CA SER A 393 -13.12 -19.43 45.88
C SER A 393 -13.43 -19.99 44.49
N LEU A 394 -12.95 -21.19 44.15
CA LEU A 394 -13.30 -21.84 42.89
C LEU A 394 -14.79 -22.24 42.86
N VAL A 395 -15.35 -22.71 43.97
CA VAL A 395 -16.79 -22.98 44.09
C VAL A 395 -17.60 -21.71 43.83
N ASP A 396 -17.22 -20.59 44.45
CA ASP A 396 -17.88 -19.30 44.24
C ASP A 396 -17.83 -18.89 42.76
N ILE A 397 -16.66 -18.97 42.11
CA ILE A 397 -16.49 -18.66 40.69
C ILE A 397 -17.37 -19.57 39.82
N ILE A 398 -17.41 -20.87 40.10
CA ILE A 398 -18.24 -21.80 39.33
C ILE A 398 -19.72 -21.46 39.54
N ASN A 399 -20.16 -21.15 40.76
CA ASN A 399 -21.55 -20.81 41.06
C ASN A 399 -21.99 -19.49 40.42
N GLU A 400 -21.15 -18.45 40.48
CA GLU A 400 -21.39 -17.17 39.79
C GLU A 400 -21.52 -17.37 38.27
N ARG A 401 -20.69 -18.26 37.70
CA ARG A 401 -20.68 -18.55 36.26
C ARG A 401 -21.62 -19.67 35.83
N LYS A 402 -22.26 -20.37 36.76
CA LYS A 402 -23.20 -21.49 36.47
C LYS A 402 -24.38 -21.04 35.61
N THR A 403 -24.75 -19.77 35.69
CA THR A 403 -25.81 -19.15 34.90
C THR A 403 -25.35 -18.78 33.48
N SER A 404 -24.04 -18.63 33.27
CA SER A 404 -23.44 -18.30 31.98
C SER A 404 -23.14 -19.58 31.19
N SER A 405 -23.70 -19.73 29.98
CA SER A 405 -23.63 -20.98 29.19
C SER A 405 -22.24 -21.38 28.71
N ASN A 406 -21.22 -20.53 28.91
CA ASN A 406 -19.91 -20.63 28.27
C ASN A 406 -18.78 -20.70 29.31
N PHE A 407 -18.88 -21.50 30.38
CA PHE A 407 -17.77 -21.72 31.32
C PHE A 407 -17.55 -23.21 31.61
N GLN A 408 -16.31 -23.67 31.42
CA GLN A 408 -15.84 -25.02 31.65
C GLN A 408 -14.51 -24.96 32.40
N LEU A 409 -14.51 -25.46 33.63
CA LEU A 409 -13.30 -25.58 34.45
C LEU A 409 -12.87 -27.04 34.49
N ILE A 410 -11.63 -27.31 34.08
CA ILE A 410 -10.98 -28.62 34.15
C ILE A 410 -9.94 -28.56 35.26
N ILE A 411 -10.05 -29.45 36.24
CA ILE A 411 -9.11 -29.57 37.34
C ILE A 411 -8.48 -30.95 37.27
N ILE A 412 -7.15 -31.00 37.27
CA ILE A 412 -6.37 -32.24 37.42
C ILE A 412 -5.70 -32.17 38.79
N THR A 413 -5.94 -33.17 39.63
CA THR A 413 -5.32 -33.23 40.96
C THR A 413 -5.22 -34.65 41.48
N HIS A 414 -4.22 -34.89 42.31
CA HIS A 414 -4.10 -36.08 43.16
C HIS A 414 -4.53 -35.83 44.62
N ASP A 415 -4.92 -34.61 44.98
CA ASP A 415 -5.37 -34.26 46.33
C ASP A 415 -6.84 -34.65 46.54
N GLU A 416 -7.06 -35.76 47.25
CA GLU A 416 -8.40 -36.24 47.59
C GLU A 416 -9.18 -35.30 48.51
N ASN A 417 -8.51 -34.54 49.38
CA ASN A 417 -9.19 -33.62 50.27
C ASN A 417 -9.73 -32.42 49.50
N PHE A 418 -8.97 -31.91 48.54
CA PHE A 418 -9.42 -30.86 47.63
C PHE A 418 -10.61 -31.32 46.78
N LEU A 419 -10.57 -32.54 46.22
CA LEU A 419 -11.70 -33.13 45.50
C LEU A 419 -12.95 -33.29 46.38
N ARG A 420 -12.81 -33.72 47.64
CA ARG A 420 -13.95 -33.86 48.57
C ARG A 420 -14.62 -32.52 48.84
N LYS A 421 -13.86 -31.44 49.07
CA LYS A 421 -14.40 -30.09 49.32
C LYS A 421 -15.18 -29.55 48.14
N LEU A 422 -14.64 -29.76 46.93
CA LEU A 422 -15.30 -29.43 45.68
C LEU A 422 -16.59 -30.24 45.47
N GLY A 423 -16.59 -31.53 45.83
CA GLY A 423 -17.76 -32.41 45.78
C GLY A 423 -18.86 -32.07 46.80
N GLN A 424 -18.49 -31.62 48.00
CA GLN A 424 -19.44 -31.22 49.06
C GLN A 424 -20.30 -30.00 48.70
N SER A 425 -19.86 -29.20 47.72
CA SER A 425 -20.53 -27.97 47.33
C SER A 425 -21.56 -28.16 46.20
N ASP A 426 -21.96 -29.41 45.91
CA ASP A 426 -22.93 -29.80 44.86
C ASP A 426 -22.60 -29.24 43.45
N VAL A 427 -21.32 -28.94 43.20
CA VAL A 427 -20.84 -28.41 41.92
C VAL A 427 -20.48 -29.53 40.94
N MET A 428 -20.31 -30.77 41.44
CA MET A 428 -19.78 -31.91 40.69
C MET A 428 -20.54 -33.19 41.01
N GLU A 429 -21.04 -33.90 39.99
CA GLU A 429 -21.67 -35.21 40.17
C GLU A 429 -20.71 -36.37 39.89
N TYR A 430 -19.79 -36.18 38.94
CA TYR A 430 -18.86 -37.20 38.47
C TYR A 430 -17.44 -36.63 38.38
N TYR A 431 -16.45 -37.50 38.56
CA TYR A 431 -15.06 -37.21 38.27
C TYR A 431 -14.44 -38.34 37.44
N TRP A 432 -13.39 -38.01 36.71
CA TRP A 432 -12.63 -38.98 35.91
C TRP A 432 -11.35 -39.34 36.65
N ARG A 433 -11.16 -40.63 36.92
CA ARG A 433 -9.95 -41.16 37.54
C ARG A 433 -9.07 -41.75 36.44
N VAL A 434 -7.83 -41.27 36.36
CA VAL A 434 -6.83 -41.81 35.43
C VAL A 434 -5.96 -42.82 36.18
N LEU A 435 -5.92 -44.05 35.69
CA LEU A 435 -5.27 -45.21 36.30
C LEU A 435 -4.30 -45.84 35.29
N ARG A 436 -3.39 -46.70 35.76
CA ARG A 436 -2.61 -47.58 34.88
C ARG A 436 -3.12 -49.01 35.00
N ASP A 437 -3.37 -49.65 33.85
CA ASP A 437 -3.73 -51.07 33.81
C ASP A 437 -2.51 -51.98 34.07
N SER A 438 -2.75 -53.28 34.12
CA SER A 438 -1.69 -54.30 34.26
C SER A 438 -0.62 -54.27 33.16
N ARG A 439 -0.89 -53.61 32.03
CA ARG A 439 0.00 -53.45 30.88
C ARG A 439 0.64 -52.06 30.83
N GLN A 440 0.54 -51.28 31.91
CA GLN A 440 1.05 -49.91 32.02
C GLN A 440 0.43 -48.91 31.00
N LYS A 441 -0.77 -49.20 30.50
CA LYS A 441 -1.54 -48.26 29.67
C LYS A 441 -2.45 -47.42 30.54
N SER A 442 -2.60 -46.14 30.18
CA SER A 442 -3.53 -45.23 30.85
C SER A 442 -4.97 -45.63 30.53
N VAL A 443 -5.76 -45.82 31.59
CA VAL A 443 -7.20 -46.09 31.51
C VAL A 443 -7.93 -44.98 32.27
N ILE A 444 -9.05 -44.52 31.74
CA ILE A 444 -9.86 -43.46 32.34
C ILE A 444 -11.18 -44.08 32.77
N GLU A 445 -11.48 -44.00 34.07
CA GLU A 445 -12.72 -44.51 34.65
C GLU A 445 -13.55 -43.35 35.22
N ARG A 446 -14.87 -43.37 34.97
CA ARG A 446 -15.79 -42.36 35.50
C ARG A 446 -16.36 -42.84 36.83
N HIS A 447 -16.13 -42.06 37.88
CA HIS A 447 -16.68 -42.31 39.21
C HIS A 447 -17.71 -41.24 39.57
N ARG A 448 -18.71 -41.60 40.38
CA ARG A 448 -19.68 -40.67 40.93
C ARG A 448 -19.20 -40.21 42.30
N PHE A 449 -19.38 -38.93 42.62
CA PHE A 449 -19.25 -38.46 44.01
C PHE A 449 -20.35 -39.12 44.85
N GLY A 450 -19.96 -39.67 46.00
CA GLY A 450 -20.80 -40.48 46.89
C GLY A 450 -21.18 -39.74 48.14
#